data_AF-A0A814HBU6-F1
#
_entry.id   AF-A0A814HBU6-F1
#
_cell.length_a   1.000
_cell.length_b   1.000
_cell.length_c   1.000
_cell.angle_alpha   90.00
_cell.angle_beta   90.00
_cell.angle_gamma   90.00
#
_symmetry.space_group_name_H-M   'P 1'
#
loop_
_entity.id
_entity.type
_entity.pdbx_description
1 polymer ?
#
loop_
_entity_poly.entity_id
_entity_poly.type
_entity_poly.pdbx_seq_one_letter_code
_entity_poly.pdbx_strand_id
1 'polypeptide(L)' 'MSTRQLEVLRLYRDLIRYSQTLKYTDVSFYLARIKQEFAKGKHLENEDDIIRQMAKGREFLKNKRLI' A
#
# COMPACT_ATOMS: atom_id res chain seq x y z
N MET A 1 3.25 -11.67 16.10
CA MET A 1 2.74 -10.93 14.93
C MET A 1 1.24 -11.07 14.92
N SER A 2 0.48 -9.98 15.01
CA SER A 2 -0.99 -10.06 14.88
C SER A 2 -1.38 -10.37 13.43
N THR A 3 -2.54 -10.98 13.21
CA THR A 3 -3.10 -11.25 11.87
C THR A 3 -3.15 -9.96 11.03
N ARG A 4 -3.53 -8.84 11.64
CA ARG A 4 -3.57 -7.51 11.02
C ARG A 4 -2.20 -7.03 10.53
N GLN A 5 -1.15 -7.14 11.36
CA GLN A 5 0.20 -6.74 10.96
C GLN A 5 0.68 -7.55 9.75
N LEU A 6 0.35 -8.83 9.72
CA LEU A 6 0.68 -9.70 8.59
C LEU A 6 -0.05 -9.26 7.31
N GLU A 7 -1.33 -8.90 7.40
CA GLU A 7 -2.10 -8.39 6.25
C GLU A 7 -1.55 -7.08 5.70
N VAL A 8 -1.16 -6.14 6.58
CA VAL A 8 -0.53 -4.87 6.18
C VAL A 8 0.79 -5.14 5.45
N LEU A 9 1.62 -6.04 5.97
CA LEU A 9 2.89 -6.41 5.35
C LEU A 9 2.70 -7.14 4.01
N ARG A 10 1.67 -7.98 3.89
CA ARG A 10 1.30 -8.63 2.62
C ARG A 10 0.90 -7.58 1.59
N LEU A 11 0.02 -6.64 1.95
CA LEU A 11 -0.41 -5.56 1.06
C LEU A 11 0.79 -4.70 0.60
N TYR A 12 1.68 -4.34 1.52
CA TYR A 12 2.90 -3.61 1.18
C TYR A 12 3.78 -4.38 0.18
N ARG A 13 3.97 -5.68 0.40
CA ARG A 13 4.74 -6.56 -0.50
C ARG A 13 4.08 -6.64 -1.88
N ASP A 14 2.76 -6.77 -1.94
CA ASP A 14 2.03 -6.87 -3.21
C ASP A 14 2.12 -5.58 -4.01
N LEU A 15 2.08 -4.41 -3.35
CA LEU A 15 2.30 -3.11 -3.98
C LEU A 15 3.71 -2.96 -4.55
N ILE A 16 4.74 -3.47 -3.86
CA ILE A 16 6.12 -3.51 -4.37
C ILE A 16 6.21 -4.44 -5.59
N ARG A 17 5.60 -5.63 -5.53
CA ARG A 17 5.61 -6.56 -6.67
C ARG A 17 4.90 -5.96 -7.89
N TYR A 18 3.80 -5.25 -7.67
CA TYR A 18 3.11 -4.54 -8.74
C TYR A 18 4.01 -3.49 -9.41
N SER A 19 4.93 -2.86 -8.67
CA SER A 19 5.88 -1.89 -9.25
C SER A 19 6.73 -2.49 -10.37
N GLN A 20 7.01 -3.79 -10.32
CA GLN A 20 7.80 -4.50 -11.32
C GLN A 20 7.03 -4.70 -12.63
N THR A 21 5.70 -4.55 -12.60
CA THR A 21 4.83 -4.65 -13.78
C THR A 21 4.56 -3.30 -14.44
N LEU A 22 5.02 -2.20 -13.83
CA LEU A 22 4.82 -0.85 -14.35
C LEU A 22 5.72 -0.60 -15.57
N LYS A 23 5.10 -0.21 -16.69
CA LYS A 23 5.81 0.09 -17.95
C LYS A 23 5.94 1.59 -18.23
N TYR A 24 4.96 2.38 -17.80
CA TYR A 24 4.82 3.79 -18.17
C TYR A 24 4.91 4.74 -16.96
N THR A 25 5.45 4.27 -15.84
CA THR A 25 5.50 5.02 -14.59
C THR A 25 6.92 4.96 -14.05
N ASP A 26 7.38 6.07 -13.50
CA ASP A 26 8.63 6.08 -12.74
C ASP A 26 8.47 5.20 -11.49
N VAL A 27 9.13 4.04 -11.53
CA VAL A 27 9.10 3.04 -10.45
C VAL A 27 9.68 3.59 -9.16
N SER A 28 10.71 4.44 -9.24
CA SER A 28 11.34 5.04 -8.06
C SER A 28 10.39 6.01 -7.38
N PHE A 29 9.69 6.85 -8.16
CA PHE A 29 8.65 7.73 -7.65
C PHE A 29 7.49 6.96 -7.02
N TYR A 30 7.01 5.91 -7.69
CA TYR A 30 5.97 5.04 -7.17
C TYR A 30 6.36 4.43 -5.81
N LEU A 31 7.54 3.81 -5.72
CA LEU A 31 8.02 3.19 -4.50
C LEU A 31 8.20 4.21 -3.36
N ALA A 32 8.69 5.41 -3.66
CA ALA A 32 8.79 6.50 -2.69
C ALA A 32 7.41 6.88 -2.14
N ARG A 33 6.41 6.99 -3.02
CA ARG A 33 5.03 7.33 -2.62
C ARG A 33 4.39 6.23 -1.77
N ILE A 34 4.56 4.96 -2.13
CA ILE A 34 4.08 3.82 -1.31
C ILE A 34 4.72 3.85 0.08
N LYS A 35 6.05 4.05 0.18
CA LYS A 35 6.73 4.15 1.47
C LYS A 35 6.20 5.30 2.32
N GLN A 36 5.98 6.47 1.71
CA GLN A 36 5.44 7.64 2.41
C GLN A 36 4.03 7.39 2.95
N GLU A 37 3.14 6.79 2.16
CA GLU A 37 1.77 6.51 2.61
C GLU A 37 1.74 5.52 3.78
N PHE A 38 2.54 4.45 3.74
CA PHE A 38 2.65 3.50 4.86
C PHE A 38 3.32 4.13 6.08
N ALA A 39 4.29 5.03 5.90
CA ALA A 39 4.92 5.76 6.99
C ALA A 39 3.92 6.70 7.69
N LYS A 40 3.09 7.44 6.93
CA LYS A 40 1.99 8.25 7.48
C LYS A 40 1.02 7.40 8.28
N GLY A 41 0.69 6.21 7.78
CA GLY A 41 -0.22 5.27 8.44
C GLY A 41 0.35 4.58 9.68
N LYS A 42 1.65 4.64 9.94
CA LYS A 42 2.31 3.97 11.07
C LYS A 42 1.81 4.47 12.43
N HIS A 43 1.35 5.71 12.49
CA HIS A 43 0.85 6.36 13.71
C HIS A 43 -0.69 6.33 13.81
N LEU A 44 -1.38 5.62 12.91
CA LEU A 44 -2.82 5.44 13.02
C LEU A 44 -3.12 4.48 14.17
N GLU A 45 -3.80 5.00 15.19
CA GLU A 45 -4.27 4.22 16.34
C GLU A 45 -5.73 3.78 16.19
N ASN A 46 -6.51 4.53 15.40
CA ASN A 46 -7.90 4.21 15.12
C ASN A 46 -8.05 3.03 14.16
N GLU A 47 -8.77 1.99 14.60
CA GLU A 47 -9.02 0.77 13.86
C GLU A 47 -9.78 1.02 12.55
N ASP A 48 -10.77 1.90 12.55
CA ASP A 48 -11.58 2.21 11.37
C ASP A 48 -10.73 2.85 10.27
N ASP A 49 -9.79 3.72 10.65
CA ASP A 49 -8.92 4.39 9.71
C ASP A 49 -7.89 3.43 9.12
N ILE A 50 -7.38 2.47 9.92
CA ILE A 50 -6.52 1.40 9.42
C ILE A 50 -7.28 0.54 8.39
N ILE A 51 -8.51 0.14 8.69
CA ILE A 51 -9.34 -0.68 7.79
C ILE A 51 -9.61 0.06 6.48
N ARG A 52 -9.95 1.35 6.54
CA ARG A 52 -10.17 2.21 5.36
C ARG A 52 -8.91 2.32 4.50
N GLN A 53 -7.74 2.56 5.10
CA GLN A 53 -6.48 2.66 4.36
C GLN A 53 -6.09 1.32 3.72
N MET A 54 -6.30 0.20 4.42
CA MET A 54 -6.09 -1.14 3.86
C MET A 54 -7.05 -1.42 2.70
N ALA A 55 -8.32 -1.04 2.80
CA ALA A 55 -9.29 -1.18 1.72
C ALA A 55 -8.89 -0.37 0.49
N LYS A 56 -8.49 0.89 0.69
CA LYS A 56 -7.96 1.76 -0.37
C LYS A 56 -6.76 1.14 -1.08
N GLY A 57 -5.79 0.61 -0.34
CA GLY A 57 -4.62 -0.04 -0.93
C GLY A 57 -4.96 -1.30 -1.75
N ARG A 58 -5.92 -2.10 -1.28
CA ARG A 58 -6.42 -3.28 -2.02
C ARG A 58 -7.13 -2.87 -3.31
N GLU A 59 -7.97 -1.84 -3.25
CA GLU A 59 -8.68 -1.33 -4.42
C GLU A 59 -7.72 -0.75 -5.46
N PHE A 60 -6.69 -0.02 -5.03
CA PHE A 60 -5.62 0.47 -5.89
C PHE A 60 -4.93 -0.68 -6.65
N LEU A 61 -4.56 -1.76 -5.94
CA LEU A 61 -3.95 -2.95 -6.53
C LEU A 61 -4.89 -3.66 -7.52
N LYS A 62 -6.18 -3.77 -7.20
CA LYS A 62 -7.19 -4.40 -8.07
C LYS A 62 -7.37 -3.60 -9.36
N ASN A 63 -7.47 -2.29 -9.26
CA ASN A 63 -7.75 -1.42 -10.39
C ASN A 63 -6.49 -1.10 -11.22
N LYS A 64 -5.28 -1.34 -10.68
CA LYS A 64 -3.99 -1.03 -11.32
C LYS A 64 -3.92 0.41 -11.83
N ARG A 65 -4.62 1.32 -11.15
CA ARG A 65 -4.74 2.73 -11.52
C ARG A 65 -3.88 3.55 -10.60
N LEU A 66 -2.77 4.04 -11.14
CA LEU A 66 -2.06 5.18 -10.56
C LEU A 66 -2.91 6.43 -10.81
N ILE A 67 -3.43 7.04 -9.74
CA ILE A 67 -4.06 8.37 -9.77
C ILE A 67 -2.97 9.42 -9.62
#